data_AF-A0A534SKF5-F1
#
_entry.id   AF-A0A534SKF5-F1
#
_cell.length_a   1.000
_cell.length_b   1.000
_cell.length_c   1.000
_cell.angle_alpha   90.00
_cell.angle_beta   90.00
_cell.angle_gamma   90.00
#
_symmetry.space_group_name_H-M   'P 1'
#
loop_
_entity.id
_entity.type
_entity.pdbx_description
1 polymer ?
#
loop_
_entity_poly.entity_id
_entity_poly.type
_entity_poly.pdbx_seq_one_letter_code
_entity_poly.pdbx_strand_id
1 'polypeptide(L)'
;MIKCHQKQADAAFATLNGKVTTFDEELCEEGPNGGKSAKEKFEAAIAKIGPSGKNLCTSQQLALASSQETALFAGKSNAASLDALNGQVYCDGSASIDPSGDDAGTIDPSGLTGKLKLKCADTLGRELGKLAAAAIVCHQKQADSGFAGKVFQEEVCEESDPAKHRSALEKYRAAMDKLDAKGICTQTCLSRPNRDALGANVLGQIESANQVAYPCP
;
A
#
# COMPACT_ATOMS: atom_id res chain seq x y z
N MET A 1 3.50 6.89 2.98
CA MET A 1 3.55 5.51 2.46
C MET A 1 3.31 5.58 0.96
N ILE A 2 2.61 4.67 0.27
CA ILE A 2 2.62 4.54 -1.22
C ILE A 2 2.81 5.83 -2.07
N LYS A 3 2.07 6.93 -1.81
CA LYS A 3 2.26 8.20 -2.54
C LYS A 3 3.58 8.92 -2.24
N CYS A 4 4.09 8.81 -1.02
CA CYS A 4 5.39 9.31 -0.60
C CYS A 4 6.50 8.50 -1.28
N HIS A 5 6.49 7.16 -1.16
CA HIS A 5 7.38 6.26 -1.90
C HIS A 5 7.40 6.52 -3.42
N GLN A 6 6.23 6.76 -4.03
CA GLN A 6 6.15 7.16 -5.44
C GLN A 6 6.91 8.46 -5.73
N LYS A 7 6.73 9.49 -4.89
CA LYS A 7 7.42 10.77 -5.06
C LYS A 7 8.92 10.64 -4.83
N GLN A 8 9.35 9.79 -3.91
CA GLN A 8 10.75 9.48 -3.66
C GLN A 8 11.38 8.83 -4.90
N ALA A 9 10.78 7.77 -5.45
CA ALA A 9 11.25 7.14 -6.68
C ALA A 9 11.27 8.09 -7.89
N ASP A 10 10.24 8.93 -8.04
CA ASP A 10 10.19 9.97 -9.08
C ASP A 10 11.30 11.03 -8.91
N ALA A 11 11.59 11.45 -7.67
CA ALA A 11 12.66 12.40 -7.36
C ALA A 11 14.04 11.82 -7.62
N ALA A 12 14.28 10.56 -7.22
CA ALA A 12 15.50 9.82 -7.51
C ALA A 12 15.73 9.71 -9.03
N PHE A 13 14.71 9.30 -9.78
CA PHE A 13 14.77 9.21 -11.24
C PHE A 13 15.09 10.56 -11.90
N ALA A 14 14.41 11.63 -11.48
CA ALA A 14 14.63 12.97 -12.02
C ALA A 14 16.06 13.45 -11.77
N THR A 15 16.57 13.25 -10.56
CA THR A 15 17.94 13.62 -10.19
C THR A 15 18.97 12.87 -11.01
N LEU A 16 18.81 11.55 -11.18
CA LEU A 16 19.69 10.72 -12.01
C LEU A 16 19.65 11.09 -13.51
N ASN A 17 18.57 11.74 -13.95
CA ASN A 17 18.41 12.24 -15.32
C ASN A 17 18.67 13.76 -15.43
N GLY A 18 19.45 14.33 -14.51
CA GLY A 18 19.97 15.70 -14.60
C GLY A 18 19.03 16.80 -14.09
N LYS A 19 17.87 16.44 -13.53
CA LYS A 19 16.97 17.37 -12.85
C LYS A 19 16.99 17.12 -11.35
N VAL A 20 17.94 17.76 -10.66
CA VAL A 20 18.06 17.68 -9.20
C VAL A 20 16.71 18.00 -8.55
N THR A 21 16.14 16.99 -7.93
CA THR A 21 14.82 17.02 -7.30
C THR A 21 14.99 16.32 -5.96
N THR A 22 14.69 17.03 -4.88
CA THR A 22 14.66 16.45 -3.54
C THR A 22 13.21 16.17 -3.14
N PHE A 23 13.02 15.10 -2.40
CA PHE A 23 11.76 14.78 -1.75
C PHE A 23 12.09 14.22 -0.37
N ASP A 24 11.47 14.81 0.64
CA ASP A 24 11.56 14.37 2.03
C ASP A 24 10.39 13.41 2.26
N GLU A 25 10.68 12.13 2.08
CA GLU A 25 9.81 11.01 2.37
C GLU A 25 9.49 10.92 3.85
N GLU A 26 10.45 11.09 4.75
CA GLU A 26 10.29 10.93 6.19
C GLU A 26 9.27 11.95 6.71
N LEU A 27 9.38 13.18 6.23
CA LEU A 27 8.40 14.23 6.50
C LEU A 27 7.02 13.93 5.89
N CYS A 28 6.95 13.19 4.78
CA CYS A 28 5.69 12.75 4.17
C CYS A 28 5.05 11.56 4.91
N GLU A 29 5.86 10.71 5.52
CA GLU A 29 5.47 9.44 6.11
C GLU A 29 5.25 9.58 7.61
N GLU A 30 6.29 9.93 8.34
CA GLU A 30 6.31 10.06 9.78
C GLU A 30 6.00 11.49 10.24
N GLY A 31 6.61 12.49 9.60
CA GLY A 31 6.51 13.88 10.03
C GLY A 31 7.64 14.28 10.99
N PRO A 32 7.52 15.42 11.70
CA PRO A 32 6.34 16.26 11.85
C PRO A 32 6.06 17.15 10.62
N ASN A 33 4.86 17.08 10.05
CA ASN A 33 4.47 17.82 8.83
C ASN A 33 3.14 18.57 9.00
N GLY A 34 2.90 19.06 10.22
CA GLY A 34 1.71 19.85 10.54
C GLY A 34 0.41 19.05 10.34
N GLY A 35 0.41 17.77 10.72
CA GLY A 35 -0.75 16.88 10.56
C GLY A 35 -0.95 16.35 9.15
N LYS A 36 0.05 16.46 8.27
CA LYS A 36 -0.06 16.07 6.86
C LYS A 36 0.67 14.77 6.56
N SER A 37 1.55 14.30 7.43
CA SER A 37 2.21 13.00 7.25
C SER A 37 1.19 11.85 7.33
N ALA A 38 1.58 10.67 6.87
CA ALA A 38 0.72 9.50 6.94
C ALA A 38 0.48 9.06 8.39
N LYS A 39 1.53 9.07 9.21
CA LYS A 39 1.51 8.71 10.63
C LYS A 39 0.67 9.69 11.44
N GLU A 40 0.92 10.99 11.31
CA GLU A 40 0.14 12.03 12.00
C GLU A 40 -1.37 11.91 11.72
N LYS A 41 -1.75 11.56 10.48
CA LYS A 41 -3.17 11.35 10.12
C LYS A 41 -3.76 10.10 10.75
N PHE A 42 -2.98 9.02 10.84
CA PHE A 42 -3.40 7.80 11.51
C PHE A 42 -3.57 8.05 13.01
N GLU A 43 -2.57 8.63 13.66
CA GLU A 43 -2.61 9.00 15.09
C GLU A 43 -3.79 9.93 15.39
N ALA A 44 -4.07 10.92 14.55
CA ALA A 44 -5.23 11.79 14.70
C ALA A 44 -6.57 11.03 14.58
N ALA A 45 -6.64 10.02 13.71
CA ALA A 45 -7.81 9.15 13.61
C ALA A 45 -7.99 8.27 14.85
N ILE A 46 -6.89 7.69 15.37
CA ILE A 46 -6.88 6.92 16.62
C ILE A 46 -7.30 7.79 17.81
N ALA A 47 -6.75 8.99 17.94
CA ALA A 47 -7.11 9.93 19.01
C ALA A 47 -8.62 10.28 18.99
N LYS A 48 -9.21 10.40 17.80
CA LYS A 48 -10.65 10.69 17.63
C LYS A 48 -11.54 9.54 18.11
N ILE A 49 -11.13 8.29 17.99
CA ILE A 49 -11.92 7.12 18.41
C ILE A 49 -11.52 6.59 19.81
N GLY A 50 -10.36 6.99 20.32
CA GLY A 50 -9.85 6.63 21.64
C GLY A 50 -10.46 7.44 22.81
N PRO A 51 -9.91 7.28 24.03
CA PRO A 51 -10.50 7.80 25.27
C PRO A 51 -10.60 9.33 25.32
N SER A 52 -9.67 10.04 24.68
CA SER A 52 -9.67 11.51 24.60
C SER A 52 -10.64 12.07 23.56
N GLY A 53 -11.20 11.21 22.70
CA GLY A 53 -12.14 11.58 21.64
C GLY A 53 -13.53 11.03 21.94
N LYS A 54 -14.01 10.13 21.08
CA LYS A 54 -15.35 9.52 21.18
C LYS A 54 -15.42 8.32 22.12
N ASN A 55 -14.28 7.82 22.60
CA ASN A 55 -14.20 6.65 23.47
C ASN A 55 -14.98 5.43 22.94
N LEU A 56 -14.78 5.09 21.66
CA LEU A 56 -15.50 4.02 20.96
C LEU A 56 -14.76 2.68 20.97
N CYS A 57 -13.44 2.69 21.13
CA CYS A 57 -12.60 1.51 21.06
C CYS A 57 -12.01 1.15 22.43
N THR A 58 -11.83 -0.14 22.69
CA THR A 58 -11.19 -0.64 23.91
C THR A 58 -9.69 -0.34 23.91
N SER A 59 -9.05 -0.40 25.09
CA SER A 59 -7.59 -0.28 25.20
C SER A 59 -6.84 -1.34 24.39
N GLN A 60 -7.37 -2.57 24.32
CA GLN A 60 -6.80 -3.65 23.52
C GLN A 60 -6.85 -3.34 22.02
N GLN A 61 -7.99 -2.86 21.50
CA GLN A 61 -8.12 -2.47 20.09
C GLN A 61 -7.15 -1.34 19.72
N LEU A 62 -7.02 -0.33 20.60
CA LEU A 62 -6.11 0.79 20.38
C LEU A 62 -4.65 0.34 20.41
N ALA A 63 -4.27 -0.55 21.34
CA ALA A 63 -2.92 -1.09 21.43
C ALA A 63 -2.55 -1.93 20.20
N LEU A 64 -3.47 -2.77 19.71
CA LEU A 64 -3.27 -3.55 18.48
C LEU A 64 -3.13 -2.63 17.27
N ALA A 65 -3.96 -1.58 17.16
CA ALA A 65 -3.84 -0.60 16.08
C ALA A 65 -2.49 0.13 16.09
N SER A 66 -2.00 0.56 17.26
CA SER A 66 -0.67 1.18 17.39
C SER A 66 0.48 0.20 17.11
N SER A 67 0.33 -1.08 17.46
CA SER A 67 1.31 -2.11 17.10
C SER A 67 1.36 -2.33 15.59
N GLN A 68 0.20 -2.34 14.92
CA GLN A 68 0.12 -2.48 13.47
C GLN A 68 0.72 -1.27 12.76
N GLU A 69 0.43 -0.06 13.26
CA GLU A 69 1.09 1.17 12.79
C GLU A 69 2.61 1.05 12.89
N THR A 70 3.13 0.67 14.06
CA THR A 70 4.58 0.51 14.28
C THR A 70 5.20 -0.49 13.29
N ALA A 71 4.49 -1.58 12.97
CA ALA A 71 4.97 -2.55 12.00
C ALA A 71 4.95 -2.02 10.55
N LEU A 72 3.88 -1.30 10.16
CA LEU A 72 3.72 -0.76 8.81
C LEU A 72 4.69 0.38 8.50
N PHE A 73 5.04 1.20 9.50
CA PHE A 73 5.95 2.34 9.40
C PHE A 73 7.39 2.00 9.85
N ALA A 74 7.74 0.72 10.02
CA ALA A 74 9.13 0.36 10.28
C ALA A 74 9.96 0.45 8.98
N GLY A 75 11.27 0.72 9.07
CA GLY A 75 12.13 0.69 7.88
C GLY A 75 12.27 -0.70 7.23
N LYS A 76 12.90 -0.76 6.06
CA LYS A 76 13.06 -1.95 5.17
C LYS A 76 13.57 -3.24 5.79
N SER A 77 14.14 -3.20 6.99
CA SER A 77 14.59 -4.41 7.71
C SER A 77 13.42 -5.23 8.26
N ASN A 78 12.23 -4.63 8.42
CA ASN A 78 11.02 -5.32 8.80
C ASN A 78 10.24 -5.73 7.56
N ALA A 79 10.17 -7.03 7.26
CA ALA A 79 9.49 -7.54 6.06
C ALA A 79 7.98 -7.23 5.99
N ALA A 80 7.35 -6.89 7.13
CA ALA A 80 5.95 -6.48 7.17
C ALA A 80 5.73 -4.98 6.91
N SER A 81 6.81 -4.19 6.82
CA SER A 81 6.69 -2.75 6.64
C SER A 81 6.44 -2.34 5.21
N LEU A 82 5.84 -1.17 5.05
CA LEU A 82 5.56 -0.61 3.73
C LEU A 82 6.86 -0.24 3.00
N ASP A 83 7.90 0.11 3.73
CA ASP A 83 9.23 0.45 3.19
C ASP A 83 9.95 -0.80 2.68
N ALA A 84 9.75 -1.96 3.31
CA ALA A 84 10.21 -3.24 2.78
C ALA A 84 9.39 -3.68 1.55
N LEU A 85 8.06 -3.52 1.58
CA LEU A 85 7.19 -3.82 0.44
C LEU A 85 7.51 -2.93 -0.77
N ASN A 86 8.02 -1.74 -0.54
CA ASN A 86 8.44 -0.79 -1.57
C ASN A 86 9.43 -1.43 -2.57
N GLY A 87 10.32 -2.29 -2.08
CA GLY A 87 11.28 -3.03 -2.91
C GLY A 87 10.67 -4.11 -3.80
N GLN A 88 9.43 -4.52 -3.57
CA GLN A 88 8.68 -5.40 -4.48
C GLN A 88 8.02 -4.63 -5.63
N VAL A 89 7.82 -3.32 -5.47
CA VAL A 89 7.23 -2.42 -6.48
C VAL A 89 8.32 -1.76 -7.31
N TYR A 90 9.33 -1.17 -6.67
CA TYR A 90 10.52 -0.62 -7.33
C TYR A 90 11.64 -1.66 -7.24
N CYS A 91 11.72 -2.52 -8.26
CA CYS A 91 12.56 -3.72 -8.25
C CYS A 91 13.45 -3.85 -9.50
N ASP A 92 13.65 -2.77 -10.25
CA ASP A 92 14.37 -2.81 -11.52
C ASP A 92 15.65 -1.99 -11.48
N GLY A 93 16.66 -2.36 -12.26
CA GLY A 93 17.95 -1.69 -12.24
C GLY A 93 18.67 -1.75 -10.89
N SER A 94 19.67 -0.88 -10.71
CA SER A 94 20.56 -0.86 -9.54
C SER A 94 20.59 0.47 -8.80
N ALA A 95 19.91 1.50 -9.32
CA ALA A 95 19.89 2.80 -8.66
C ALA A 95 18.88 2.76 -7.52
N SER A 96 19.35 2.89 -6.29
CA SER A 96 18.47 2.97 -5.11
C SER A 96 17.54 4.18 -5.23
N ILE A 97 16.27 4.00 -4.90
CA ILE A 97 15.34 5.13 -4.73
C ILE A 97 15.66 5.92 -3.47
N ASP A 98 16.30 5.25 -2.50
CA ASP A 98 16.72 5.79 -1.24
C ASP A 98 18.12 5.27 -0.87
N PRO A 99 19.18 5.93 -1.34
CA PRO A 99 20.56 5.47 -1.11
C PRO A 99 21.02 5.56 0.35
N SER A 100 20.37 6.40 1.17
CA SER A 100 20.84 6.75 2.53
C SER A 100 19.83 6.48 3.63
N GLY A 101 18.57 6.22 3.31
CA GLY A 101 17.52 5.98 4.28
C GLY A 101 17.13 4.51 4.37
N ASP A 102 15.92 4.28 4.84
CA ASP A 102 15.38 2.98 5.20
C ASP A 102 14.32 2.46 4.24
N ASP A 103 14.14 3.08 3.08
CA ASP A 103 13.27 2.58 2.02
C ASP A 103 13.96 1.52 1.17
N ALA A 104 13.22 0.45 0.84
CA ALA A 104 13.69 -0.55 -0.11
C ALA A 104 13.29 -0.18 -1.53
N GLY A 105 14.17 -0.45 -2.48
CA GLY A 105 13.82 -0.48 -3.89
C GLY A 105 14.86 0.14 -4.80
N THR A 106 14.80 -0.29 -6.06
CA THR A 106 15.68 0.19 -7.12
C THR A 106 14.88 0.53 -8.37
N ILE A 107 15.43 1.47 -9.13
CA ILE A 107 14.91 1.88 -10.43
C ILE A 107 15.99 1.79 -11.51
N ASP A 108 15.54 1.59 -12.74
CA ASP A 108 16.36 1.75 -13.94
C ASP A 108 16.32 3.23 -14.36
N PRO A 109 17.44 3.98 -14.27
CA PRO A 109 17.46 5.39 -14.61
C PRO A 109 17.61 5.66 -16.12
N SER A 110 17.58 4.63 -16.98
CA SER A 110 17.92 4.74 -18.41
C SER A 110 16.87 5.50 -19.25
N GLY A 111 16.88 6.83 -19.15
CA GLY A 111 16.13 7.73 -20.02
C GLY A 111 14.66 7.33 -20.18
N LEU A 112 14.15 7.34 -21.42
CA LEU A 112 12.73 7.06 -21.67
C LEU A 112 12.33 5.64 -21.25
N THR A 113 13.17 4.64 -21.49
CA THR A 113 12.91 3.24 -21.12
C THR A 113 12.72 3.12 -19.61
N GLY A 114 13.68 3.63 -18.84
CA GLY A 114 13.59 3.70 -17.38
C GLY A 114 12.34 4.43 -16.90
N LYS A 115 11.96 5.54 -17.55
CA LYS A 115 10.76 6.30 -17.16
C LYS A 115 9.46 5.52 -17.38
N LEU A 116 9.37 4.73 -18.45
CA LEU A 116 8.19 3.87 -18.70
C LEU A 116 8.08 2.76 -17.66
N LYS A 117 9.20 2.13 -17.29
CA LYS A 117 9.26 1.11 -16.25
C LYS A 117 8.89 1.67 -14.86
N LEU A 118 9.38 2.87 -14.53
CA LEU A 118 8.99 3.59 -13.32
C LEU A 118 7.48 3.87 -13.31
N LYS A 119 6.91 4.34 -14.42
CA LYS A 119 5.46 4.56 -14.55
C LYS A 119 4.63 3.27 -14.37
N CYS A 120 5.18 2.12 -14.77
CA CYS A 120 4.59 0.83 -14.46
C CYS A 120 4.58 0.59 -12.94
N ALA A 121 5.73 0.73 -12.28
CA ALA A 121 5.87 0.56 -10.82
C ALA A 121 4.93 1.49 -10.04
N ASP A 122 4.91 2.79 -10.37
CA ASP A 122 3.99 3.77 -9.77
C ASP A 122 2.52 3.35 -9.89
N THR A 123 2.17 2.78 -11.03
CA THR A 123 0.80 2.31 -11.28
C THR A 123 0.49 1.08 -10.47
N LEU A 124 1.39 0.10 -10.46
CA LEU A 124 1.26 -1.07 -9.60
C LEU A 124 1.07 -0.68 -8.13
N GLY A 125 1.98 0.11 -7.57
CA GLY A 125 1.92 0.53 -6.15
C GLY A 125 0.60 1.22 -5.80
N ARG A 126 0.14 2.15 -6.64
CA ARG A 126 -1.18 2.80 -6.43
C ARG A 126 -2.35 1.83 -6.48
N GLU A 127 -2.35 0.88 -7.42
CA GLU A 127 -3.46 -0.09 -7.53
C GLU A 127 -3.42 -1.12 -6.38
N LEU A 128 -2.23 -1.49 -5.85
CA LEU A 128 -2.11 -2.27 -4.62
C LEU A 128 -2.70 -1.51 -3.42
N GLY A 129 -2.42 -0.22 -3.29
CA GLY A 129 -3.03 0.61 -2.23
C GLY A 129 -4.55 0.69 -2.32
N LYS A 130 -5.10 0.72 -3.54
CA LYS A 130 -6.55 0.66 -3.75
C LYS A 130 -7.13 -0.73 -3.46
N LEU A 131 -6.41 -1.80 -3.78
CA LEU A 131 -6.79 -3.16 -3.44
C LEU A 131 -6.91 -3.32 -1.92
N ALA A 132 -5.88 -2.93 -1.18
CA ALA A 132 -5.88 -2.96 0.29
C ALA A 132 -7.06 -2.16 0.87
N ALA A 133 -7.27 -0.93 0.40
CA ALA A 133 -8.40 -0.11 0.86
C ALA A 133 -9.77 -0.73 0.53
N ALA A 134 -9.91 -1.39 -0.63
CA ALA A 134 -11.14 -2.06 -1.02
C ALA A 134 -11.42 -3.32 -0.18
N ALA A 135 -10.38 -4.11 0.13
CA ALA A 135 -10.48 -5.27 1.02
C ALA A 135 -10.90 -4.86 2.44
N ILE A 136 -10.25 -3.83 3.01
CA ILE A 136 -10.65 -3.28 4.33
C ILE A 136 -12.13 -2.86 4.34
N VAL A 137 -12.64 -2.28 3.25
CA VAL A 137 -14.07 -1.90 3.16
C VAL A 137 -14.99 -3.13 3.06
N CYS A 138 -14.54 -4.22 2.47
CA CYS A 138 -15.28 -5.48 2.45
C CYS A 138 -15.33 -6.10 3.85
N HIS A 139 -14.22 -6.13 4.59
CA HIS A 139 -14.15 -6.56 6.00
C HIS A 139 -15.09 -5.73 6.90
N GLN A 140 -15.10 -4.40 6.71
CA GLN A 140 -16.03 -3.50 7.41
C GLN A 140 -17.50 -3.85 7.14
N LYS A 141 -17.86 -4.12 5.88
CA LYS A 141 -19.23 -4.52 5.51
C LYS A 141 -19.61 -5.88 6.07
N GLN A 142 -18.66 -6.81 6.15
CA GLN A 142 -18.88 -8.10 6.78
C GLN A 142 -19.20 -7.92 8.26
N ALA A 143 -18.39 -7.14 8.98
CA ALA A 143 -18.60 -6.82 10.39
C ALA A 143 -19.94 -6.10 10.63
N ASP A 144 -20.25 -5.07 9.83
CA ASP A 144 -21.52 -4.33 9.91
C ASP A 144 -22.73 -5.24 9.66
N SER A 145 -22.62 -6.16 8.68
CA SER A 145 -23.68 -7.11 8.37
C SER A 145 -23.88 -8.12 9.49
N GLY A 146 -22.79 -8.63 10.07
CA GLY A 146 -22.82 -9.49 11.26
C GLY A 146 -23.53 -8.82 12.42
N PHE A 147 -23.21 -7.56 12.73
CA PHE A 147 -23.89 -6.78 13.77
C PHE A 147 -25.39 -6.58 13.47
N ALA A 148 -25.75 -6.42 12.19
CA ALA A 148 -27.13 -6.30 11.76
C ALA A 148 -27.88 -7.64 11.62
N GLY A 149 -27.25 -8.77 11.94
CA GLY A 149 -27.84 -10.11 11.74
C GLY A 149 -28.10 -10.46 10.28
N LYS A 150 -27.32 -9.89 9.36
CA LYS A 150 -27.43 -10.08 7.91
C LYS A 150 -26.26 -10.91 7.39
N VAL A 151 -26.52 -11.66 6.32
CA VAL A 151 -25.46 -12.36 5.59
C VAL A 151 -24.77 -11.39 4.64
N PHE A 152 -23.44 -11.43 4.64
CA PHE A 152 -22.58 -10.78 3.67
C PHE A 152 -21.58 -11.80 3.13
N GLN A 153 -21.43 -11.84 1.81
CA GLN A 153 -20.48 -12.73 1.13
C GLN A 153 -19.22 -11.91 0.85
N GLU A 154 -18.23 -12.06 1.72
CA GLU A 154 -16.99 -11.28 1.69
C GLU A 154 -16.16 -11.61 0.45
N GLU A 155 -16.11 -12.89 0.10
CA GLU A 155 -15.38 -13.44 -1.04
C GLU A 155 -15.90 -12.88 -2.37
N VAL A 156 -17.20 -12.55 -2.42
CA VAL A 156 -17.81 -11.85 -3.58
C VAL A 156 -17.36 -10.39 -3.65
N CYS A 157 -17.13 -9.75 -2.51
CA CYS A 157 -16.64 -8.38 -2.43
C CYS A 157 -15.14 -8.28 -2.75
N GLU A 158 -14.34 -9.27 -2.33
CA GLU A 158 -12.88 -9.22 -2.36
C GLU A 158 -12.28 -9.95 -3.55
N GLU A 159 -12.68 -11.18 -3.78
CA GLU A 159 -11.99 -12.07 -4.71
C GLU A 159 -12.66 -12.14 -6.08
N SER A 160 -13.95 -12.49 -6.12
CA SER A 160 -14.66 -12.65 -7.39
C SER A 160 -16.15 -12.40 -7.28
N ASP A 161 -16.64 -11.41 -8.05
CA ASP A 161 -18.06 -11.17 -8.24
C ASP A 161 -18.47 -11.74 -9.61
N PRO A 162 -19.01 -12.97 -9.68
CA PRO A 162 -19.37 -13.61 -10.95
C PRO A 162 -20.48 -12.88 -11.70
N ALA A 163 -21.21 -11.95 -11.05
CA ALA A 163 -22.30 -11.22 -11.66
C ALA A 163 -21.84 -9.86 -12.21
N LYS A 164 -20.99 -9.14 -11.48
CA LYS A 164 -20.62 -7.76 -11.83
C LYS A 164 -19.16 -7.59 -12.23
N HIS A 165 -18.30 -8.57 -11.95
CA HIS A 165 -16.86 -8.52 -12.15
C HIS A 165 -16.24 -7.24 -11.54
N ARG A 166 -16.59 -6.99 -10.27
CA ARG A 166 -16.29 -5.75 -9.54
C ARG A 166 -15.75 -6.01 -8.13
N SER A 167 -15.29 -7.22 -7.84
CA SER A 167 -14.56 -7.50 -6.60
C SER A 167 -13.28 -6.63 -6.52
N ALA A 168 -12.70 -6.53 -5.34
CA ALA A 168 -11.46 -5.79 -5.13
C ALA A 168 -10.33 -6.31 -6.03
N LEU A 169 -10.14 -7.64 -6.07
CA LEU A 169 -9.11 -8.31 -6.85
C LEU A 169 -9.39 -8.26 -8.35
N GLU A 170 -10.64 -8.36 -8.79
CA GLU A 170 -11.01 -8.18 -10.21
C GLU A 170 -10.70 -6.77 -10.71
N LYS A 171 -10.96 -5.73 -9.90
CA LYS A 171 -10.60 -4.34 -10.25
C LYS A 171 -9.08 -4.16 -10.35
N TYR A 172 -8.33 -4.78 -9.45
CA TYR A 172 -6.87 -4.78 -9.49
C TYR A 172 -6.36 -5.47 -10.77
N ARG A 173 -6.83 -6.68 -11.08
CA ARG A 173 -6.48 -7.42 -12.30
C ARG A 173 -6.82 -6.65 -13.57
N ALA A 174 -7.99 -6.00 -13.62
CA ALA A 174 -8.36 -5.13 -14.74
C ALA A 174 -7.41 -3.93 -14.91
N ALA A 175 -6.78 -3.45 -13.84
CA ALA A 175 -5.74 -2.44 -13.94
C ALA A 175 -4.41 -3.02 -14.42
N MET A 176 -4.09 -4.27 -14.09
CA MET A 176 -2.93 -5.00 -14.63
C MET A 176 -3.09 -5.26 -16.13
N ASP A 177 -4.30 -5.58 -16.61
CA ASP A 177 -4.59 -5.71 -18.04
C ASP A 177 -4.32 -4.40 -18.80
N LYS A 178 -4.67 -3.26 -18.19
CA LYS A 178 -4.38 -1.92 -18.76
C LYS A 178 -2.89 -1.62 -18.79
N LEU A 179 -2.11 -2.18 -17.88
CA LEU A 179 -0.65 -2.07 -17.90
C LEU A 179 -0.05 -2.91 -19.03
N ASP A 180 -0.55 -4.13 -19.24
CA ASP A 180 -0.15 -4.99 -20.36
C ASP A 180 -0.47 -4.35 -21.70
N ALA A 181 -1.69 -3.82 -21.87
CA ALA A 181 -2.10 -3.11 -23.07
C ALA A 181 -1.22 -1.88 -23.39
N LYS A 182 -0.58 -1.29 -22.39
CA LYS A 182 0.35 -0.17 -22.56
C LYS A 182 1.77 -0.60 -22.91
N GLY A 183 2.14 -1.86 -22.66
CA GLY A 183 3.49 -2.37 -22.91
C GLY A 183 4.61 -1.66 -22.13
N ILE A 184 4.30 -1.00 -21.01
CA ILE A 184 5.28 -0.21 -20.23
C ILE A 184 5.96 -1.01 -19.11
N CYS A 185 5.41 -2.18 -18.77
CA CYS A 185 5.95 -3.06 -17.74
C CYS A 185 6.90 -4.08 -18.35
N THR A 186 8.09 -3.62 -18.72
CA THR A 186 9.09 -4.48 -19.38
C THR A 186 10.07 -5.13 -18.40
N GLN A 187 10.10 -4.70 -17.14
CA GLN A 187 10.95 -5.29 -16.11
C GLN A 187 10.48 -6.70 -15.72
N THR A 188 11.40 -7.65 -15.65
CA THR A 188 11.11 -9.05 -15.31
C THR A 188 10.49 -9.17 -13.92
N CYS A 189 10.95 -8.35 -12.97
CA CYS A 189 10.45 -8.37 -11.59
C CYS A 189 8.96 -7.99 -11.50
N LEU A 190 8.42 -7.19 -12.43
CA LEU A 190 7.00 -6.87 -12.53
C LEU A 190 6.33 -7.52 -13.75
N SER A 191 6.74 -8.73 -14.11
CA SER A 191 5.99 -9.56 -15.07
C SER A 191 4.52 -9.72 -14.63
N ARG A 192 3.62 -10.03 -15.57
CA ARG A 192 2.19 -10.21 -15.23
C ARG A 192 1.96 -11.19 -14.07
N PRO A 193 2.56 -12.39 -14.05
CA PRO A 193 2.43 -13.31 -12.92
C PRO A 193 2.89 -12.71 -11.59
N ASN A 194 4.00 -11.96 -11.59
CA ASN A 194 4.51 -11.33 -10.37
C ASN A 194 3.57 -10.24 -9.86
N ARG A 195 3.00 -9.41 -10.75
CA ARG A 195 2.01 -8.40 -10.35
C ARG A 195 0.75 -9.05 -9.78
N ASP A 196 0.28 -10.13 -10.38
CA ASP A 196 -0.89 -10.85 -9.85
C ASP A 196 -0.60 -11.49 -8.49
N ALA A 197 0.60 -12.08 -8.31
CA ALA A 197 1.05 -12.63 -7.03
C ALA A 197 1.18 -11.54 -5.95
N LEU A 198 1.70 -10.35 -6.28
CA LEU A 198 1.76 -9.22 -5.35
C LEU A 198 0.36 -8.78 -4.89
N GLY A 199 -0.61 -8.73 -5.82
CA GLY A 199 -1.99 -8.43 -5.48
C GLY A 199 -2.59 -9.45 -4.50
N ALA A 200 -2.40 -10.74 -4.78
CA ALA A 200 -2.85 -11.80 -3.88
C ALA A 200 -2.16 -11.75 -2.50
N ASN A 201 -0.85 -11.49 -2.46
CA ASN A 201 -0.11 -11.36 -1.21
C ASN A 201 -0.61 -10.18 -0.37
N VAL A 202 -0.86 -9.01 -0.99
CA VAL A 202 -1.43 -7.86 -0.29
C VAL A 202 -2.82 -8.19 0.25
N LEU A 203 -3.66 -8.88 -0.51
CA LEU A 203 -4.97 -9.31 -0.03
C LEU A 203 -4.85 -10.22 1.20
N GLY A 204 -4.02 -11.27 1.13
CA GLY A 204 -3.81 -12.18 2.26
C GLY A 204 -3.19 -11.52 3.49
N GLN A 205 -2.36 -10.48 3.32
CA GLN A 205 -1.86 -9.68 4.44
C GLN A 205 -2.98 -8.90 5.13
N ILE A 206 -3.90 -8.32 4.36
CA ILE A 206 -5.05 -7.57 4.89
C ILE A 206 -6.05 -8.51 5.58
N GLU A 207 -6.32 -9.69 5.00
CA GLU A 207 -7.11 -10.75 5.66
C GLU A 207 -6.48 -11.17 6.99
N SER A 208 -5.17 -11.41 7.01
CA SER A 208 -4.45 -11.76 8.24
C SER A 208 -4.47 -10.64 9.27
N ALA A 209 -4.58 -9.38 8.84
CA ALA A 209 -4.67 -8.22 9.71
C ALA A 209 -6.08 -8.02 10.31
N ASN A 210 -7.11 -8.78 9.91
CA ASN A 210 -8.45 -8.68 10.51
C ASN A 210 -8.45 -8.90 12.03
N GLN A 211 -7.58 -9.78 12.53
CA GLN A 211 -7.42 -10.02 13.97
C GLN A 211 -6.95 -8.77 14.75
N VAL A 212 -6.35 -7.77 14.08
CA VAL A 212 -5.97 -6.49 14.68
C VAL A 212 -7.20 -5.61 14.87
N ALA A 213 -8.05 -5.49 13.84
CA ALA A 213 -9.23 -4.61 13.86
C ALA A 213 -10.42 -5.23 14.63
N TYR A 214 -10.57 -6.55 14.55
CA TYR A 214 -11.65 -7.33 15.15
C TYR A 214 -11.09 -8.38 16.13
N PRO A 215 -10.44 -7.96 17.23
CA PRO A 215 -9.86 -8.90 18.19
C PRO A 215 -10.95 -9.72 18.86
N CYS A 216 -10.74 -11.04 18.95
CA CYS A 216 -11.58 -11.92 19.77
C CYS A 216 -11.48 -11.51 21.25
N PRO A 217 -12.58 -11.61 22.02
CA PRO A 217 -12.58 -11.42 23.47
C PRO A 217 -11.60 -12.33 24.22
#